data_AF-A0A838CYS5-F1
#
_entry.id   AF-A0A838CYS5-F1
#
_cell.length_a   1.000
_cell.length_b   1.000
_cell.length_c   1.000
_cell.angle_alpha   90.00
_cell.angle_beta   90.00
_cell.angle_gamma   90.00
#
_symmetry.space_group_name_H-M   'P 1'
#
loop_
_entity.id
_entity.type
_entity.pdbx_description
1 polymer ?
#
loop_
_entity_poly.entity_id
_entity_poly.type
_entity_poly.pdbx_seq_one_letter_code
_entity_poly.pdbx_strand_id
1 'polypeptide(L)'
;MSLIDTLACDALIAVESIADGVRARFRADPGIEQRVRELAAAESQCCAFLTSSVYRDGRAVVLEVTGSPEAQPAIRQVLPVP
;
A
#
# COMPACT_ATOMS: atom_id res chain seq x y z
N MET A 1 -17.42 2.56 2.28
CA MET A 1 -16.13 3.24 2.49
C MET A 1 -15.08 2.14 2.52
N SER A 2 -14.10 2.16 1.60
CA SER A 2 -13.12 1.07 1.48
C SER A 2 -12.08 1.15 2.60
N LEU A 3 -11.52 0.01 3.02
CA LEU A 3 -10.48 -0.05 4.06
C LEU A 3 -9.22 0.76 3.69
N ILE A 4 -8.93 0.88 2.40
CA ILE A 4 -7.90 1.78 1.84
C ILE A 4 -8.17 3.24 2.14
N ASP A 5 -9.42 3.70 1.99
CA ASP A 5 -9.79 5.11 2.09
C ASP A 5 -9.67 5.60 3.54
N THR A 6 -10.13 4.78 4.48
CA THR A 6 -10.00 5.06 5.91
C THR A 6 -8.53 5.12 6.34
N LEU A 7 -7.72 4.15 5.90
CA LEU A 7 -6.29 4.10 6.26
C LEU A 7 -5.51 5.25 5.63
N ALA A 8 -5.89 5.64 4.40
CA ALA A 8 -5.30 6.78 3.73
C ALA A 8 -5.57 8.08 4.48
N CYS A 9 -6.82 8.33 4.89
CA CYS A 9 -7.20 9.50 5.67
C CYS A 9 -6.51 9.55 7.05
N ASP A 10 -6.36 8.42 7.73
CA ASP A 10 -5.87 8.35 9.11
C ASP A 10 -4.35 8.59 9.20
N ALA A 11 -3.59 7.98 8.30
CA ALA A 11 -2.15 7.84 8.48
C ALA A 11 -1.29 8.06 7.24
N LEU A 12 -1.84 8.28 6.05
CA LEU A 12 -1.01 8.45 4.84
C LEU A 12 -0.13 9.69 4.94
N ILE A 13 1.16 9.49 4.70
CA ILE A 13 2.17 10.56 4.62
C ILE A 13 2.43 10.89 3.16
N ALA A 14 2.68 9.87 2.34
CA ALA A 14 3.03 10.03 0.94
C ALA A 14 2.75 8.75 0.15
N VAL A 15 2.49 8.91 -1.14
CA VAL A 15 2.45 7.84 -2.13
C VAL A 15 3.41 8.24 -3.25
N GLU A 16 4.31 7.33 -3.62
CA GLU A 16 5.26 7.54 -4.71
C GLU A 16 5.21 6.35 -5.66
N SER A 17 5.25 6.64 -6.97
CA SER A 17 5.48 5.62 -7.98
C SER A 17 6.94 5.17 -7.94
N ILE A 18 7.17 3.87 -7.94
CA ILE A 18 8.50 3.26 -8.05
C ILE A 18 8.58 2.45 -9.35
N ALA A 19 9.78 2.04 -9.76
CA ALA A 19 10.00 1.37 -11.05
C ALA A 19 9.06 0.17 -11.27
N ASP A 20 8.84 -0.63 -10.22
CA ASP A 20 8.06 -1.87 -10.28
C ASP A 20 6.69 -1.79 -9.61
N GLY A 21 6.18 -0.57 -9.32
CA GLY A 21 4.88 -0.40 -8.68
C GLY A 21 4.73 0.90 -7.89
N VAL A 22 4.21 0.80 -6.66
CA VAL A 22 3.90 1.95 -5.82
C VAL A 22 4.37 1.72 -4.39
N ARG A 23 4.87 2.80 -3.78
CA ARG A 23 5.28 2.85 -2.37
C ARG A 23 4.41 3.86 -1.63
N ALA A 24 3.63 3.38 -0.68
CA ALA A 24 2.87 4.21 0.25
C ALA A 24 3.56 4.23 1.62
N ARG A 25 3.69 5.42 2.21
CA ARG A 25 4.20 5.60 3.58
C ARG A 25 3.09 6.08 4.48
N PHE A 26 2.95 5.43 5.63
CA PHE A 26 1.98 5.74 6.67
C PHE A 26 2.69 6.10 7.96
N ARG A 27 2.07 6.91 8.83
CA ARG A 27 2.59 7.18 10.18
C ARG A 27 2.59 5.89 11.01
N ALA A 28 3.66 5.63 11.75
CA ALA A 28 3.77 4.44 12.61
C ALA A 28 3.04 4.60 13.96
N ASP A 29 1.84 5.18 13.93
CA ASP A 29 0.97 5.29 15.10
C ASP A 29 0.49 3.90 15.58
N PRO A 30 0.10 3.76 16.85
CA PRO A 30 -0.38 2.49 17.39
C PRO A 30 -1.52 1.91 16.54
N GLY A 31 -1.35 0.68 16.05
CA GLY A 31 -2.35 -0.03 15.24
C GLY A 31 -2.28 0.22 13.74
N ILE A 32 -1.53 1.22 13.25
CA ILE A 32 -1.40 1.46 11.80
C ILE A 32 -0.66 0.32 11.10
N GLU A 33 0.43 -0.19 11.69
CA GLU A 33 1.17 -1.30 11.09
C GLU A 33 0.28 -2.54 10.89
N GLN A 34 -0.56 -2.87 11.88
CA GLN A 34 -1.47 -4.00 11.80
C GLN A 34 -2.49 -3.79 10.67
N ARG A 35 -3.10 -2.60 10.58
CA ARG A 35 -4.07 -2.26 9.53
C ARG A 35 -3.45 -2.28 8.14
N VAL A 36 -2.22 -1.78 7.97
CA VAL A 36 -1.49 -1.83 6.70
C VAL A 36 -1.21 -3.28 6.29
N ARG A 37 -0.88 -4.16 7.24
CA ARG A 37 -0.70 -5.60 6.97
C ARG A 37 -2.01 -6.30 6.60
N GLU A 38 -3.11 -5.97 7.28
CA GLU A 38 -4.44 -6.48 6.94
C GLU A 38 -4.86 -6.06 5.53
N LEU A 39 -4.58 -4.79 5.17
CA LEU A 39 -4.80 -4.30 3.82
C LEU A 39 -3.95 -5.07 2.81
N ALA A 40 -2.65 -5.23 3.05
CA ALA A 40 -1.77 -5.97 2.15
C ALA A 40 -2.23 -7.42 1.94
N ALA A 41 -2.72 -8.08 3.00
CA ALA A 41 -3.26 -9.42 2.92
C ALA A 41 -4.58 -9.49 2.12
N ALA A 42 -5.47 -8.51 2.28
CA ALA A 42 -6.71 -8.42 1.51
C ALA A 42 -6.44 -8.18 0.01
N GLU A 43 -5.50 -7.28 -0.31
CA GLU A 43 -5.14 -6.99 -1.70
C GLU A 43 -4.49 -8.20 -2.40
N SER A 44 -3.65 -8.96 -1.69
CA SER A 44 -3.07 -10.21 -2.23
C SER A 44 -4.13 -11.26 -2.57
N GLN A 45 -5.30 -11.24 -1.93
CA GLN A 45 -6.41 -12.14 -2.28
C GLN A 45 -7.17 -11.69 -3.54
N CYS A 46 -7.30 -10.38 -3.76
CA CYS A 46 -7.95 -9.83 -4.95
C CYS A 46 -7.04 -9.85 -6.19
N CYS A 47 -5.71 -9.79 -6.02
CA CYS A 47 -4.74 -9.72 -7.10
C CYS A 47 -3.48 -10.57 -6.80
N ALA A 48 -3.55 -11.89 -7.08
CA ALA A 48 -2.45 -12.83 -6.81
C ALA A 48 -1.14 -12.55 -7.57
N PHE A 49 -1.15 -11.64 -8.55
CA PHE A 49 0.01 -11.24 -9.34
C PHE A 49 0.80 -10.07 -8.72
N LEU A 50 0.26 -9.46 -7.66
CA LEU A 50 0.90 -8.35 -6.96
C LEU A 50 1.66 -8.88 -5.75
N THR A 51 2.88 -8.39 -5.57
CA THR A 51 3.69 -8.64 -4.38
C THR A 51 3.53 -7.44 -3.46
N SER A 52 2.94 -7.68 -2.29
CA SER A 52 2.80 -6.67 -1.24
C SER A 52 3.85 -6.91 -0.15
N SER A 53 4.64 -5.88 0.17
CA SER A 53 5.65 -5.89 1.22
C SER A 53 5.36 -4.81 2.25
N VAL A 54 5.32 -5.17 3.53
CA VAL A 54 5.07 -4.24 4.64
C VAL A 54 6.21 -4.29 5.63
N TYR A 55 6.87 -3.15 5.83
CA TYR A 55 7.97 -2.98 6.76
C TYR A 55 7.91 -1.64 7.48
N ARG A 56 8.59 -1.55 8.62
CA ARG A 56 8.77 -0.28 9.34
C ARG A 56 10.04 0.41 8.86
N ASP A 57 9.93 1.71 8.63
CA ASP A 57 11.03 2.61 8.33
C ASP A 57 11.01 3.77 9.33
N GLY A 58 11.77 3.64 10.41
CA GLY A 58 11.80 4.63 11.50
C GLY A 58 10.42 4.88 12.12
N ARG A 59 9.85 6.06 11.85
CA ARG A 59 8.51 6.48 12.33
C ARG A 59 7.41 6.28 11.30
N ALA A 60 7.70 5.59 10.20
CA ALA A 60 6.75 5.26 9.17
C ALA A 60 6.56 3.74 9.03
N VAL A 61 5.37 3.36 8.60
CA VAL A 61 5.09 2.03 8.05
C VAL A 61 5.04 2.18 6.54
N VAL A 62 5.82 1.39 5.84
CA VAL A 62 5.90 1.40 4.38
C VAL A 62 5.18 0.19 3.84
N LEU A 63 4.28 0.44 2.89
CA LEU A 63 3.66 -0.55 2.03
C LEU A 63 4.23 -0.38 0.64
N GLU A 64 4.87 -1.42 0.12
CA GLU A 64 5.23 -1.52 -1.29
C GLU A 64 4.32 -2.53 -1.96
N VAL A 65 3.66 -2.10 -3.02
CA VAL A 65 2.90 -2.99 -3.89
C VAL A 65 3.62 -2.98 -5.23
N THR A 66 4.30 -4.08 -5.52
CA THR A 66 4.97 -4.29 -6.79
C THR A 66 4.24 -5.34 -7.62
N GLY A 67 4.42 -5.31 -8.92
CA GLY A 67 3.83 -6.29 -9.83
C GLY A 67 4.58 -6.29 -11.15
N SER A 68 4.36 -7.34 -11.94
CA SER A 68 4.87 -7.38 -13.31
C SER A 68 4.43 -6.12 -14.08
N PRO A 69 5.21 -5.60 -15.05
CA PRO A 69 4.86 -4.40 -15.81
C PRO A 69 3.49 -4.50 -16.50
N GLU A 70 3.03 -5.72 -16.82
CA GLU A 70 1.70 -6.00 -17.36
C GLU A 70 0.54 -5.74 -16.36
N ALA A 71 0.84 -5.65 -15.06
CA ALA A 71 -0.10 -5.34 -13.98
C ALA A 71 -0.15 -3.85 -13.61
N GLN A 72 0.68 -3.00 -14.24
CA GLN A 72 0.65 -1.54 -14.04
C GLN A 72 -0.74 -0.88 -14.17
N PRO A 73 -1.62 -1.27 -15.11
CA PRO A 73 -2.98 -0.71 -15.15
C PRO A 73 -3.84 -1.07 -13.92
N ALA A 74 -3.62 -2.23 -13.29
CA ALA A 74 -4.33 -2.64 -12.08
C ALA A 74 -3.80 -1.93 -10.82
N ILE A 75 -2.48 -1.74 -10.71
CA ILE A 75 -1.83 -1.04 -9.59
C ILE A 75 -2.37 0.40 -9.46
N ARG A 76 -2.63 1.06 -10.60
CA ARG A 76 -3.14 2.44 -10.65
C ARG A 76 -4.59 2.58 -10.16
N GLN A 77 -5.34 1.48 -10.06
CA GLN A 77 -6.70 1.46 -9.51
C GLN A 77 -6.73 1.25 -8.00
N VAL A 78 -5.70 0.60 -7.44
CA VAL A 78 -5.59 0.31 -5.99
C VAL A 78 -5.12 1.55 -5.21
N LEU A 79 -4.21 2.34 -5.80
CA LEU A 79 -3.70 3.57 -5.18
C LEU A 79 -3.68 4.70 -6.21
N PRO A 80 -4.56 5.72 -6.09
CA PRO A 80 -4.48 6.89 -6.96
C PRO A 80 -3.22 7.69 -6.62
N VAL A 81 -2.24 7.63 -7.51
CA VAL A 81 -1.10 8.56 -7.56
C VAL A 81 -1.52 9.83 -8.29
N PRO A 82 -1.16 11.03 -7.77
CA PRO A 82 -1.41 12.29 -8.48
C PRO A 82 -0.64 12.38 -9.81
#